data_AF-A0A6L7WVL8-F1
#
_entry.id   AF-A0A6L7WVL8-F1
#
_cell.length_a   1.000
_cell.length_b   1.000
_cell.length_c   1.000
_cell.angle_alpha   90.00
_cell.angle_beta   90.00
_cell.angle_gamma   90.00
#
_symmetry.space_group_name_H-M   'P 1'
#
loop_
_entity.id
_entity.type
_entity.pdbx_description
1 polymer ?
#
loop_
_entity_poly.entity_id
_entity_poly.type
_entity_poly.pdbx_seq_one_letter_code
_entity_poly.pdbx_strand_id
1 'polypeptide(L)'
;MAEVFRHTWWAFAQVYYDLRALALVGNFLWFLAILPLVPIVGIPGAYALQQAVLQTDAPATGLQFFVFIVGGTVVGGALAGPGTAALFHVAHRHVEFENIEARDFWVGFRLNFARAWLLFVVDLCLLYGLVVGFIFYTGTGQLLIQALGFLSLYFVVLWTAAQAYLFPMFIRYDMSIYHLFRNAAVMALSSPGSSIAFFIIVVVSIVLSMLLIFPAVFLMGSTLALVAMRMTHDRLHAFGVEPEGRVL
;
A
#
# COMPACT_ATOMS: atom_id res chain seq x y z
N MET A 1 7.03 -18.65 4.87
CA MET A 1 7.29 -17.82 6.07
C MET A 1 8.78 -17.48 6.21
N ALA A 2 9.68 -18.47 6.30
CA ALA A 2 11.12 -18.21 6.47
C ALA A 2 11.75 -17.33 5.36
N GLU A 3 11.34 -17.51 4.11
CA GLU A 3 11.82 -16.69 2.98
C GLU A 3 11.41 -15.22 3.09
N VAL A 4 10.18 -14.95 3.52
CA VAL A 4 9.68 -13.57 3.70
C VAL A 4 10.43 -12.86 4.81
N PHE A 5 10.71 -13.57 5.91
CA PHE A 5 11.53 -13.03 7.00
C PHE A 5 12.95 -12.71 6.52
N ARG A 6 13.56 -13.58 5.70
CA ARG A 6 14.86 -13.33 5.06
C ARG A 6 14.82 -12.06 4.19
N HIS A 7 13.78 -11.85 3.40
CA HIS A 7 13.63 -10.63 2.58
C HIS A 7 13.47 -9.39 3.45
N THR A 8 12.73 -9.50 4.55
CA THR A 8 12.54 -8.40 5.50
C THR A 8 13.86 -8.03 6.18
N TRP A 9 14.62 -9.01 6.64
CA TRP A 9 15.94 -8.77 7.25
C TRP A 9 16.92 -8.15 6.26
N TRP A 10 16.96 -8.65 5.02
CA TRP A 10 17.78 -8.07 3.96
C TRP A 10 17.39 -6.62 3.66
N ALA A 11 16.09 -6.32 3.57
CA ALA A 11 15.61 -4.96 3.32
C ALA A 11 15.98 -4.02 4.48
N PHE A 12 15.85 -4.47 5.73
CA PHE A 12 16.30 -3.69 6.90
C PHE A 12 17.80 -3.41 6.84
N ALA A 13 18.61 -4.40 6.46
CA ALA A 13 20.06 -4.22 6.31
C ALA A 13 20.37 -3.16 5.23
N GLN A 14 19.71 -3.21 4.07
CA GLN A 14 19.89 -2.23 2.99
C GLN A 14 19.54 -0.81 3.44
N VAL A 15 18.40 -0.63 4.13
CA VAL A 15 17.99 0.67 4.65
C VAL A 15 18.96 1.18 5.72
N TYR A 16 19.56 0.27 6.50
CA TYR A 16 20.59 0.63 7.47
C TYR A 16 21.93 0.99 6.82
N TYR A 17 22.37 0.27 5.78
CA TYR A 17 23.62 0.58 5.08
C TYR A 17 23.52 1.88 4.29
N ASP A 18 22.41 2.12 3.58
CA ASP A 18 22.14 3.34 2.83
C ASP A 18 21.17 4.28 3.54
N LEU A 19 21.53 4.56 4.80
CA LEU A 19 20.72 5.32 5.75
C LEU A 19 20.36 6.73 5.24
N ARG A 20 21.24 7.33 4.45
CA ARG A 20 21.02 8.68 3.89
C ARG A 20 20.03 8.68 2.72
N ALA A 21 20.18 7.77 1.78
CA ALA A 21 19.38 7.77 0.55
C ALA A 21 17.99 7.16 0.77
N LEU A 22 17.93 5.97 1.37
CA LEU A 22 16.69 5.22 1.52
C LEU A 22 15.91 5.60 2.78
N ALA A 23 16.59 5.67 3.93
CA ALA A 23 15.96 5.97 5.20
C ALA A 23 15.65 7.45 5.38
N LEU A 24 16.63 8.33 5.18
CA LEU A 24 16.39 9.76 5.36
C LEU A 24 15.66 10.36 4.17
N VAL A 25 16.23 10.34 2.97
CA VAL A 25 15.64 11.05 1.83
C VAL A 25 14.35 10.37 1.33
N GLY A 26 14.39 9.07 1.05
CA GLY A 26 13.23 8.32 0.54
C GLY A 26 12.03 8.36 1.48
N ASN A 27 12.19 7.94 2.73
CA ASN A 27 11.06 7.92 3.67
C ASN A 27 10.63 9.30 4.14
N PHE A 28 11.52 10.28 4.28
CA PHE A 28 11.12 11.63 4.65
C PHE A 28 10.26 12.28 3.57
N LEU A 29 10.67 12.18 2.30
CA LEU A 29 9.90 12.72 1.19
C LEU A 29 8.57 11.96 1.00
N TRP A 30 8.58 10.64 1.17
CA TRP A 30 7.36 9.83 1.16
C TRP A 30 6.41 10.21 2.31
N PHE A 31 6.93 10.41 3.52
CA PHE A 31 6.16 10.84 4.67
C PHE A 31 5.54 12.22 4.43
N LEU A 32 6.30 13.18 3.90
CA LEU A 32 5.78 14.50 3.53
C LEU A 32 4.68 14.41 2.47
N ALA A 33 4.77 13.48 1.52
CA ALA A 33 3.75 13.26 0.51
C ALA A 33 2.44 12.69 1.09
N ILE A 34 2.52 11.90 2.18
CA ILE A 34 1.37 11.28 2.85
C ILE A 34 0.82 12.14 3.99
N LEU A 35 1.63 13.00 4.59
CA LEU A 35 1.26 13.83 5.73
C LEU A 35 -0.05 14.61 5.54
N PRO A 36 -0.36 15.19 4.36
CA PRO A 36 -1.66 15.83 4.12
C PRO A 36 -2.85 14.87 4.20
N LEU A 37 -2.66 13.58 3.91
CA LEU A 37 -3.73 12.57 3.96
C LEU A 37 -4.11 12.20 5.40
N VAL A 38 -3.18 12.28 6.35
CA VAL A 38 -3.40 11.89 7.75
C VAL A 38 -4.52 12.71 8.44
N PRO A 39 -4.51 14.06 8.43
CA PRO A 39 -5.59 14.84 9.04
C PRO A 39 -6.90 14.77 8.23
N ILE A 40 -6.81 14.56 6.91
CA ILE A 40 -7.97 14.58 6.02
C ILE A 40 -8.76 13.26 6.06
N VAL A 41 -8.06 12.12 6.13
CA VAL A 41 -8.66 10.78 6.11
C VAL A 41 -8.52 10.08 7.46
N GLY A 42 -7.34 10.18 8.08
CA GLY A 42 -7.03 9.50 9.33
C GLY A 42 -7.84 10.00 10.53
N ILE A 43 -7.96 11.33 10.71
CA ILE A 43 -8.72 11.89 11.84
C ILE A 43 -10.23 11.60 11.70
N PRO A 44 -10.90 11.87 10.55
CA PRO A 44 -12.31 11.52 10.39
C PRO A 44 -12.55 10.02 10.43
N GLY A 45 -11.64 9.21 9.88
CA GLY A 45 -11.73 7.75 9.92
C GLY A 45 -11.60 7.17 11.33
N ALA A 46 -10.64 7.67 12.12
CA ALA A 46 -10.49 7.26 13.53
C ALA A 46 -11.69 7.68 14.38
N TYR A 47 -12.23 8.88 14.13
CA TYR A 47 -13.43 9.36 14.79
C TYR A 47 -14.67 8.52 14.43
N ALA A 48 -14.83 8.15 13.16
CA ALA A 48 -15.90 7.26 12.70
C ALA A 48 -15.78 5.85 13.29
N LEU A 49 -14.56 5.30 13.34
CA LEU A 49 -14.31 4.00 13.97
C LEU A 49 -14.64 4.05 15.47
N GLN A 50 -14.25 5.12 16.16
CA GLN A 50 -14.56 5.32 17.56
C GLN A 50 -16.08 5.40 17.80
N GLN A 51 -16.82 6.10 16.94
CA GLN A 51 -18.29 6.17 17.02
C GLN A 51 -18.95 4.81 16.76
N ALA A 52 -18.48 4.06 15.77
CA ALA A 52 -18.99 2.72 15.47
C ALA A 52 -18.74 1.73 16.62
N VAL A 53 -17.58 1.84 17.30
CA VAL A 53 -17.22 1.00 18.44
C VAL A 53 -17.99 1.39 19.71
N LEU A 54 -18.19 2.69 19.94
CA LEU A 54 -18.86 3.21 21.14
C LEU A 54 -20.39 3.33 20.99
N GLN A 55 -20.96 2.97 19.83
CA GLN A 55 -22.40 3.06 19.52
C GLN A 55 -22.99 4.45 19.85
N THR A 56 -22.25 5.52 19.59
CA THR A 56 -22.72 6.88 19.88
C THR A 56 -23.52 7.44 18.69
N ASP A 57 -24.79 7.79 18.93
CA ASP A 57 -25.74 8.37 17.95
C ASP A 57 -25.39 9.84 17.59
N ALA A 58 -24.18 10.09 17.07
CA ALA A 58 -23.81 11.42 16.62
C ALA A 58 -24.34 11.70 15.20
N PRO A 59 -24.94 12.88 14.93
CA PRO A 59 -25.57 13.21 13.65
C PRO A 59 -24.55 13.73 12.63
N ALA A 60 -23.42 13.04 12.46
CA ALA A 60 -22.65 13.24 11.24
C ALA A 60 -23.37 12.45 10.14
N THR A 61 -24.26 13.15 9.43
CA THR A 61 -25.01 12.60 8.29
C THR A 61 -24.02 11.83 7.43
N GLY A 62 -24.29 10.55 7.14
CA GLY A 62 -23.36 9.68 6.40
C GLY A 62 -22.86 10.29 5.08
N LEU A 63 -23.62 11.24 4.53
CA LEU A 63 -23.24 12.08 3.39
C LEU A 63 -22.04 13.01 3.67
N GLN A 64 -21.96 13.67 4.83
CA GLN A 64 -20.82 14.50 5.22
C GLN A 64 -19.56 13.65 5.39
N PHE A 65 -19.66 12.49 6.02
CA PHE A 65 -18.56 11.53 6.12
C PHE A 65 -18.10 11.06 4.75
N PHE A 66 -19.04 10.68 3.88
CA PHE A 66 -18.73 10.25 2.51
C PHE A 66 -18.03 11.35 1.72
N VAL A 67 -18.51 12.60 1.79
CA VAL A 67 -17.93 13.73 1.07
C VAL A 67 -16.55 14.10 1.62
N PHE A 68 -16.34 14.09 2.94
CA PHE A 68 -15.03 14.37 3.54
C PHE A 68 -14.02 13.27 3.25
N ILE A 69 -14.41 12.00 3.36
CA ILE A 69 -13.51 10.89 3.07
C ILE A 69 -13.20 10.85 1.58
N VAL A 70 -14.20 10.87 0.70
CA VAL A 70 -13.98 10.77 -0.75
C VAL A 70 -13.30 12.02 -1.29
N GLY A 71 -13.83 13.21 -1.00
CA GLY A 71 -13.24 14.47 -1.45
C GLY A 71 -11.85 14.69 -0.87
N GLY A 72 -11.69 14.40 0.42
CA GLY A 72 -10.41 14.47 1.11
C GLY A 72 -9.39 13.45 0.62
N THR A 73 -9.84 12.25 0.25
CA THR A 73 -8.99 11.21 -0.35
C THR A 73 -8.54 11.59 -1.75
N VAL A 74 -9.41 12.20 -2.56
CA VAL A 74 -9.04 12.63 -3.92
C VAL A 74 -8.00 13.77 -3.85
N VAL A 75 -8.18 14.71 -2.92
CA VAL A 75 -7.28 15.87 -2.74
C VAL A 75 -5.99 15.47 -2.00
N GLY A 76 -6.06 14.74 -0.90
CA GLY A 76 -4.89 14.24 -0.15
C GLY A 76 -4.13 13.14 -0.89
N GLY A 77 -4.85 12.33 -1.68
CA GLY A 77 -4.31 11.30 -2.55
C GLY A 77 -3.53 11.83 -3.75
N ALA A 78 -3.73 13.09 -4.11
CA ALA A 78 -2.94 13.80 -5.13
C ALA A 78 -1.43 13.70 -4.89
N LEU A 79 -1.02 13.63 -3.63
CA LEU A 79 0.39 13.56 -3.25
C LEU A 79 0.78 12.15 -2.78
N ALA A 80 -0.10 11.45 -2.06
CA ALA A 80 0.18 10.13 -1.50
C ALA A 80 0.44 9.06 -2.57
N GLY A 81 -0.35 9.03 -3.65
CA GLY A 81 -0.19 8.08 -4.75
C GLY A 81 1.15 8.24 -5.47
N PRO A 82 1.44 9.43 -6.03
CA PRO A 82 2.74 9.73 -6.65
C PRO A 82 3.92 9.61 -5.70
N GLY A 83 3.76 9.95 -4.42
CA GLY A 83 4.78 9.78 -3.39
C GLY A 83 5.14 8.31 -3.19
N THR A 84 4.13 7.43 -3.16
CA THR A 84 4.34 5.97 -3.07
C THR A 84 5.02 5.45 -4.33
N ALA A 85 4.58 5.86 -5.53
CA ALA A 85 5.26 5.48 -6.77
C ALA A 85 6.72 5.97 -6.82
N ALA A 86 7.01 7.18 -6.35
CA ALA A 86 8.37 7.71 -6.26
C ALA A 86 9.25 6.90 -5.31
N LEU A 87 8.71 6.47 -4.17
CA LEU A 87 9.41 5.60 -3.23
C LEU A 87 9.76 4.25 -3.86
N PHE A 88 8.82 3.63 -4.57
CA PHE A 88 9.07 2.37 -5.28
C PHE A 88 10.03 2.55 -6.46
N HIS A 89 10.05 3.71 -7.12
CA HIS A 89 11.03 4.04 -8.15
C HIS A 89 12.45 4.16 -7.58
N VAL A 90 12.62 4.85 -6.45
CA VAL A 90 13.90 4.93 -5.73
C VAL A 90 14.35 3.56 -5.24
N ALA A 91 13.44 2.76 -4.68
CA ALA A 91 13.72 1.40 -4.27
C ALA A 91 14.14 0.51 -5.45
N HIS A 92 13.55 0.69 -6.63
CA HIS A 92 13.96 -0.03 -7.84
C HIS A 92 15.42 0.28 -8.22
N ARG A 93 15.75 1.57 -8.34
CA ARG A 93 17.10 2.03 -8.72
C ARG A 93 18.16 1.62 -7.70
N HIS A 94 17.80 1.55 -6.42
CA HIS A 94 18.67 1.01 -5.36
C HIS A 94 19.13 -0.41 -5.66
N VAL A 95 18.18 -1.26 -6.04
CA VAL A 95 18.44 -2.68 -6.28
C VAL A 95 19.21 -2.87 -7.60
N GLU A 96 19.11 -1.92 -8.52
CA GLU A 96 19.94 -1.87 -9.74
C GLU A 96 21.37 -1.32 -9.48
N PHE A 97 21.77 -1.15 -8.21
CA PHE A 97 23.08 -0.63 -7.78
C PHE A 97 23.41 0.79 -8.29
N GLU A 98 22.39 1.59 -8.58
CA GLU A 98 22.60 2.99 -8.96
C GLU A 98 22.73 3.88 -7.73
N ASN A 99 23.63 4.88 -7.79
CA ASN A 99 23.74 5.89 -6.74
C ASN A 99 22.44 6.71 -6.68
N ILE A 100 21.79 6.70 -5.52
CA ILE A 100 20.52 7.38 -5.30
C ILE A 100 20.77 8.78 -4.77
N GLU A 101 20.18 9.77 -5.43
CA GLU A 101 20.10 11.14 -4.96
C GLU A 101 18.65 11.55 -4.66
N ALA A 102 18.49 12.61 -3.86
CA ALA A 102 17.18 13.20 -3.58
C ALA A 102 16.45 13.69 -4.84
N ARG A 103 17.19 14.02 -5.90
CA ARG A 103 16.60 14.40 -7.18
C ARG A 103 15.84 13.24 -7.82
N ASP A 104 16.28 12.00 -7.62
CA ASP A 104 15.70 10.83 -8.28
C ASP A 104 14.29 10.54 -7.75
N PHE A 105 14.02 10.87 -6.47
CA PHE A 105 12.66 10.85 -5.92
C PHE A 105 11.76 11.83 -6.66
N TRP A 106 12.22 13.07 -6.86
CA TRP A 106 11.44 14.09 -7.58
C TRP A 106 11.22 13.78 -9.05
N VAL A 107 12.22 13.16 -9.69
CA VAL A 107 12.09 12.64 -11.06
C VAL A 107 11.00 11.57 -11.11
N GLY A 108 11.08 10.56 -10.23
CA GLY A 108 10.07 9.49 -10.15
C GLY A 108 8.67 10.02 -9.82
N PHE A 109 8.58 11.02 -8.94
CA PHE A 109 7.32 11.67 -8.57
C PHE A 109 6.67 12.38 -9.75
N ARG A 110 7.44 13.18 -10.51
CA ARG A 110 6.90 13.93 -11.66
C ARG A 110 6.61 13.04 -12.85
N LEU A 111 7.45 12.04 -13.12
CA LEU A 111 7.28 11.11 -14.23
C LEU A 111 5.97 10.31 -14.09
N ASN A 112 5.68 9.85 -12.86
CA ASN A 112 4.55 8.96 -12.59
C ASN A 112 3.33 9.68 -12.03
N PHE A 113 3.35 11.02 -11.89
CA PHE A 113 2.33 11.76 -11.15
C PHE A 113 0.89 11.42 -11.55
N ALA A 114 0.54 11.61 -12.82
CA ALA A 114 -0.84 11.41 -13.28
C ALA A 114 -1.28 9.93 -13.21
N ARG A 115 -0.38 9.01 -13.57
CA ARG A 115 -0.69 7.57 -13.59
C ARG A 115 -0.78 7.00 -12.18
N ALA A 116 0.12 7.39 -11.29
CA ALA A 116 0.12 6.98 -9.88
C ALA A 116 -1.04 7.61 -9.10
N TRP A 117 -1.43 8.84 -9.43
CA TRP A 117 -2.63 9.45 -8.87
C TRP A 117 -3.89 8.69 -9.31
N LEU A 118 -4.04 8.42 -10.60
CA LEU A 118 -5.19 7.66 -11.10
C LEU A 118 -5.23 6.27 -10.48
N LEU A 119 -4.06 5.60 -10.39
CA LEU A 119 -3.91 4.32 -9.73
C LEU A 119 -4.43 4.37 -8.29
N PHE A 120 -3.98 5.35 -7.52
CA PHE A 120 -4.38 5.55 -6.13
C PHE A 120 -5.88 5.84 -5.96
N VAL A 121 -6.47 6.65 -6.85
CA VAL A 121 -7.91 6.93 -6.82
C VAL A 121 -8.72 5.66 -7.10
N VAL A 122 -8.34 4.89 -8.13
CA VAL A 122 -9.01 3.62 -8.46
C VAL A 122 -8.86 2.62 -7.31
N ASP A 123 -7.66 2.54 -6.74
CA ASP A 123 -7.33 1.69 -5.60
C ASP A 123 -8.26 1.95 -4.40
N LEU A 124 -8.42 3.22 -4.03
CA LEU A 124 -9.27 3.61 -2.91
C LEU A 124 -10.76 3.56 -3.21
N CYS A 125 -11.20 3.86 -4.43
CA CYS A 125 -12.58 3.65 -4.83
C CYS A 125 -12.96 2.16 -4.73
N LEU A 126 -12.06 1.26 -5.13
CA LEU A 126 -12.28 -0.17 -5.01
C LEU A 126 -12.35 -0.60 -3.54
N LEU A 127 -11.39 -0.18 -2.71
CA LEU A 127 -11.41 -0.43 -1.27
C LEU A 127 -12.72 0.05 -0.61
N TYR A 128 -13.13 1.29 -0.93
CA TYR A 128 -14.35 1.88 -0.36
C TYR A 128 -15.60 1.09 -0.76
N GLY A 129 -15.72 0.72 -2.03
CA GLY A 129 -16.84 -0.10 -2.51
C GLY A 129 -16.92 -1.45 -1.80
N LEU A 130 -15.78 -2.11 -1.56
CA LEU A 130 -15.73 -3.36 -0.83
C LEU A 130 -16.13 -3.21 0.65
N VAL A 131 -15.64 -2.18 1.34
CA VAL A 131 -15.95 -1.92 2.75
C VAL A 131 -17.42 -1.54 2.93
N VAL A 132 -17.97 -0.67 2.09
CA VAL A 132 -19.39 -0.32 2.13
C VAL A 132 -20.26 -1.54 1.84
N GLY A 133 -19.87 -2.35 0.84
CA GLY A 133 -20.53 -3.62 0.57
C GLY A 133 -20.57 -4.52 1.80
N PHE A 134 -19.43 -4.70 2.48
CA PHE A 134 -19.34 -5.51 3.70
C PHE A 134 -20.29 -5.00 4.81
N ILE A 135 -20.27 -3.71 5.11
CA ILE A 135 -21.11 -3.11 6.15
C ILE A 135 -22.60 -3.27 5.77
N PHE A 136 -22.95 -2.97 4.53
CA PHE A 136 -24.33 -3.08 4.04
C PHE A 136 -24.85 -4.53 4.10
N TYR A 137 -24.06 -5.50 3.61
CA TYR A 137 -24.50 -6.89 3.57
C TYR A 137 -24.57 -7.55 4.95
N THR A 138 -23.72 -7.14 5.90
CA THR A 138 -23.76 -7.68 7.27
C THR A 138 -24.85 -7.05 8.14
N GLY A 139 -25.23 -5.79 7.86
CA GLY A 139 -26.24 -5.04 8.63
C GLY A 139 -27.72 -5.36 8.31
N THR A 140 -28.01 -6.14 7.26
CA THR A 140 -29.41 -6.43 6.84
C THR A 140 -30.11 -7.54 7.61
N GLY A 141 -29.38 -8.32 8.43
CA GLY A 141 -29.95 -9.37 9.30
C GLY A 141 -30.47 -10.62 8.59
N GLN A 142 -30.45 -10.68 7.25
CA GLN A 142 -30.83 -11.86 6.47
C GLN A 142 -29.61 -12.76 6.21
N LEU A 143 -29.75 -14.05 6.50
CA LEU A 143 -28.66 -15.03 6.42
C LEU A 143 -28.05 -15.15 5.00
N LEU A 144 -28.88 -15.08 3.95
CA LEU A 144 -28.44 -15.12 2.56
C LEU A 144 -27.64 -13.87 2.15
N ILE A 145 -28.02 -12.70 2.68
CA ILE A 145 -27.33 -11.43 2.41
C ILE A 145 -26.06 -11.34 3.25
N GLN A 146 -26.06 -11.87 4.48
CA GLN A 146 -24.86 -11.99 5.32
C GLN A 146 -23.79 -12.87 4.67
N ALA A 147 -24.17 -13.92 3.93
CA ALA A 147 -23.23 -14.73 3.15
C ALA A 147 -22.48 -13.90 2.09
N LEU A 148 -23.15 -12.93 1.45
CA LEU A 148 -22.50 -11.95 0.55
C LEU A 148 -21.55 -11.02 1.32
N GLY A 149 -21.86 -10.72 2.59
CA GLY A 149 -20.95 -10.04 3.51
C GLY A 149 -19.64 -10.81 3.70
N PHE A 150 -19.71 -12.10 4.02
CA PHE A 150 -18.50 -12.94 4.13
C PHE A 150 -17.72 -13.04 2.82
N LEU A 151 -18.42 -13.10 1.67
CA LEU A 151 -17.78 -13.06 0.37
C LEU A 151 -17.06 -11.73 0.11
N SER A 152 -17.65 -10.60 0.51
CA SER A 152 -16.99 -9.29 0.40
C SER A 152 -15.75 -9.19 1.29
N LEU A 153 -15.76 -9.79 2.49
CA LEU A 153 -14.59 -9.89 3.36
C LEU A 153 -13.45 -10.65 2.68
N TYR A 154 -13.75 -11.75 2.00
CA TYR A 154 -12.77 -12.48 1.20
C TYR A 154 -12.14 -11.59 0.12
N PHE A 155 -12.95 -10.80 -0.59
CA PHE A 155 -12.43 -9.84 -1.57
C PHE A 155 -11.58 -8.74 -0.91
N VAL A 156 -11.90 -8.28 0.30
CA VAL A 156 -11.08 -7.29 1.03
C VAL A 156 -9.71 -7.87 1.38
N VAL A 157 -9.68 -9.13 1.83
CA VAL A 157 -8.43 -9.82 2.14
C VAL A 157 -7.59 -10.01 0.87
N LEU A 158 -8.21 -10.46 -0.23
CA LEU A 158 -7.54 -10.60 -1.51
C LEU A 158 -7.01 -9.26 -2.03
N TRP A 159 -7.81 -8.21 -1.90
CA TRP A 159 -7.45 -6.86 -2.30
C TRP A 159 -6.23 -6.34 -1.53
N THR A 160 -6.24 -6.53 -0.22
CA THR A 160 -5.13 -6.16 0.66
C THR A 160 -3.86 -6.95 0.32
N ALA A 161 -4.01 -8.24 0.00
CA ALA A 161 -2.90 -9.08 -0.47
C ALA A 161 -2.32 -8.61 -1.81
N ALA A 162 -3.16 -8.10 -2.73
CA ALA A 162 -2.74 -7.59 -4.03
C ALA A 162 -1.88 -6.31 -3.93
N GLN A 163 -2.06 -5.49 -2.88
CA GLN A 163 -1.28 -4.27 -2.65
C GLN A 163 0.23 -4.51 -2.64
N ALA A 164 0.68 -5.67 -2.15
CA ALA A 164 2.09 -6.04 -2.09
C ALA A 164 2.76 -6.11 -3.48
N TYR A 165 1.99 -6.36 -4.54
CA TYR A 165 2.50 -6.58 -5.89
C TYR A 165 2.10 -5.46 -6.86
N LEU A 166 1.14 -4.62 -6.48
CA LEU A 166 0.56 -3.58 -7.32
C LEU A 166 1.58 -2.48 -7.68
N PHE A 167 2.22 -1.87 -6.68
CA PHE A 167 3.23 -0.83 -6.91
C PHE A 167 4.53 -1.32 -7.55
N PRO A 168 5.09 -2.50 -7.17
CA PRO A 168 6.24 -3.08 -7.87
C PRO A 168 6.00 -3.30 -9.37
N MET A 169 4.85 -3.87 -9.74
CA MET A 169 4.51 -4.08 -11.15
C MET A 169 4.28 -2.78 -11.90
N PHE A 170 3.67 -1.78 -11.25
CA PHE A 170 3.44 -0.46 -11.84
C PHE A 170 4.74 0.23 -12.24
N ILE A 171 5.79 0.09 -11.42
CA ILE A 171 7.10 0.70 -11.71
C ILE A 171 7.88 -0.11 -12.74
N ARG A 172 7.79 -1.45 -12.72
CA ARG A 172 8.55 -2.33 -13.63
C ARG A 172 7.97 -2.43 -15.03
N TYR A 173 6.65 -2.33 -15.15
CA TYR A 173 5.95 -2.56 -16.41
C TYR A 173 5.03 -1.40 -16.75
N ASP A 174 5.11 -0.93 -18.00
CA ASP A 174 4.16 0.03 -18.57
C ASP A 174 2.86 -0.68 -18.97
N MET A 175 2.04 -1.02 -17.97
CA MET A 175 0.75 -1.70 -18.14
C MET A 175 -0.44 -0.77 -17.96
N SER A 176 -1.57 -1.11 -18.59
CA SER A 176 -2.85 -0.48 -18.26
C SER A 176 -3.27 -0.82 -16.82
N ILE A 177 -3.99 0.09 -16.17
CA ILE A 177 -4.43 -0.07 -14.77
C ILE A 177 -5.29 -1.33 -14.61
N TYR A 178 -6.14 -1.64 -15.57
CA TYR A 178 -6.93 -2.88 -15.55
C TYR A 178 -6.04 -4.13 -15.52
N HIS A 179 -5.02 -4.20 -16.37
CA HIS A 179 -4.08 -5.32 -16.39
C HIS A 179 -3.23 -5.40 -15.12
N LEU A 180 -2.86 -4.25 -14.56
CA LEU A 180 -2.10 -4.19 -13.32
C LEU A 180 -2.87 -4.84 -12.15
N PHE A 181 -4.14 -4.45 -11.95
CA PHE A 181 -4.97 -5.02 -10.88
C PHE A 181 -5.21 -6.51 -11.08
N ARG A 182 -5.51 -6.93 -12.33
CA ARG A 182 -5.71 -8.34 -12.66
C ARG A 182 -4.46 -9.16 -12.34
N ASN A 183 -3.29 -8.69 -12.76
CA ASN A 183 -2.03 -9.39 -12.56
C ASN A 183 -1.62 -9.42 -11.07
N ALA A 184 -1.82 -8.32 -10.34
CA ALA A 184 -1.59 -8.25 -8.90
C ALA A 184 -2.49 -9.23 -8.12
N ALA A 185 -3.77 -9.33 -8.48
CA ALA A 185 -4.69 -10.29 -7.87
C ALA A 185 -4.30 -11.75 -8.16
N VAL A 186 -3.89 -12.05 -9.39
CA VAL A 186 -3.41 -13.39 -9.77
C VAL A 186 -2.14 -13.77 -8.98
N MET A 187 -1.19 -12.85 -8.83
CA MET A 187 0.00 -13.09 -8.00
C MET A 187 -0.38 -13.32 -6.53
N ALA A 188 -1.26 -12.49 -5.98
CA ALA A 188 -1.74 -12.65 -4.61
C ALA A 188 -2.41 -14.01 -4.37
N LEU A 189 -3.21 -14.50 -5.33
CA LEU A 189 -3.86 -15.81 -5.28
C LEU A 189 -2.89 -16.98 -5.46
N SER A 190 -1.84 -16.81 -6.27
CA SER A 190 -0.85 -17.86 -6.53
C SER A 190 0.00 -18.21 -5.31
N SER A 191 0.13 -17.27 -4.36
CA SER A 191 0.95 -17.45 -3.16
C SER A 191 0.32 -16.74 -1.95
N PRO A 192 -0.80 -17.25 -1.41
CA PRO A 192 -1.48 -16.62 -0.27
C PRO A 192 -0.57 -16.53 0.95
N GLY A 193 0.35 -17.49 1.13
CA GLY A 193 1.29 -17.51 2.26
C GLY A 193 2.28 -16.34 2.28
N SER A 194 2.80 -15.89 1.12
CA SER A 194 3.69 -14.72 1.07
C SER A 194 2.91 -13.43 1.28
N SER A 195 1.71 -13.34 0.71
CA SER A 195 0.82 -12.19 0.85
C SER A 195 0.36 -12.00 2.30
N ILE A 196 0.02 -13.08 3.00
CA ILE A 196 -0.32 -13.06 4.44
C ILE A 196 0.89 -12.63 5.26
N ALA A 197 2.09 -13.15 4.96
CA ALA A 197 3.30 -12.76 5.67
C ALA A 197 3.64 -11.28 5.46
N PHE A 198 3.49 -10.77 4.24
CA PHE A 198 3.63 -9.33 3.94
C PHE A 198 2.59 -8.50 4.70
N PHE A 199 1.33 -8.95 4.73
CA PHE A 199 0.29 -8.28 5.51
C PHE A 199 0.62 -8.22 7.01
N ILE A 200 1.10 -9.31 7.60
CA ILE A 200 1.54 -9.34 9.00
C ILE A 200 2.68 -8.33 9.22
N ILE A 201 3.66 -8.27 8.31
CA ILE A 201 4.76 -7.29 8.39
C ILE A 201 4.22 -5.86 8.34
N VAL A 202 3.29 -5.56 7.44
CA VAL A 202 2.66 -4.23 7.35
C VAL A 202 1.92 -3.90 8.64
N VAL A 203 1.11 -4.81 9.19
CA VAL A 203 0.38 -4.59 10.45
C VAL A 203 1.34 -4.34 11.62
N VAL A 204 2.37 -5.18 11.77
CA VAL A 204 3.41 -5.00 12.80
C VAL A 204 4.12 -3.66 12.62
N SER A 205 4.42 -3.27 11.39
CA SER A 205 5.06 -1.99 11.05
C SER A 205 4.19 -0.80 11.46
N ILE A 206 2.89 -0.87 11.21
CA ILE A 206 1.91 0.17 11.62
C ILE A 206 1.83 0.26 13.14
N VAL A 207 1.68 -0.87 13.84
CA VAL A 207 1.60 -0.91 15.31
C VAL A 207 2.87 -0.36 15.95
N LEU A 208 4.05 -0.77 15.47
CA LEU A 208 5.32 -0.23 15.93
C LEU A 208 5.43 1.27 15.64
N SER A 209 4.99 1.71 14.46
CA SER A 209 5.00 3.13 14.11
C SER A 209 4.12 3.97 15.04
N MET A 210 2.94 3.46 15.42
CA MET A 210 2.05 4.11 16.38
C MET A 210 2.66 4.17 17.79
N LEU A 211 3.36 3.12 18.22
CA LEU A 211 3.98 3.06 19.55
C LEU A 211 5.25 3.92 19.67
N LEU A 212 6.06 3.98 18.60
CA LEU A 212 7.35 4.69 18.61
C LEU A 212 7.28 6.14 18.12
N ILE A 213 6.13 6.59 17.60
CA ILE A 213 5.68 7.95 17.24
C ILE A 213 6.58 8.74 16.25
N PHE A 214 7.89 8.51 16.14
CA PHE A 214 8.77 9.34 15.31
C PHE A 214 9.89 8.59 14.56
N PRO A 215 10.70 7.68 15.14
CA PRO A 215 11.82 7.09 14.41
C PRO A 215 11.43 5.97 13.43
N ALA A 216 10.40 5.18 13.78
CA ALA A 216 10.07 3.97 13.06
C ALA A 216 9.44 4.25 11.67
N VAL A 217 8.60 5.29 11.56
CA VAL A 217 7.96 5.66 10.29
C VAL A 217 9.01 6.01 9.21
N PHE A 218 10.12 6.64 9.60
CA PHE A 218 11.22 7.00 8.69
C PHE A 218 12.07 5.81 8.25
N LEU A 219 11.85 4.60 8.75
CA LEU A 219 12.58 3.40 8.31
C LEU A 219 11.66 2.43 7.57
N MET A 220 10.36 2.46 7.86
CA MET A 220 9.42 1.43 7.43
C MET A 220 9.04 1.51 5.94
N GLY A 221 8.86 2.70 5.37
CA GLY A 221 8.36 2.85 3.99
C GLY A 221 9.26 2.18 2.95
N SER A 222 10.55 2.54 2.94
CA SER A 222 11.55 2.00 2.02
C SER A 222 11.80 0.52 2.27
N THR A 223 11.77 0.08 3.53
CA THR A 223 11.87 -1.35 3.89
C THR A 223 10.72 -2.14 3.26
N LEU A 224 9.48 -1.66 3.42
CA LEU A 224 8.30 -2.30 2.81
C LEU A 224 8.37 -2.30 1.28
N ALA A 225 8.82 -1.20 0.67
CA ALA A 225 9.00 -1.11 -0.78
C ALA A 225 10.05 -2.12 -1.30
N LEU A 226 11.19 -2.26 -0.62
CA LEU A 226 12.24 -3.23 -0.96
C LEU A 226 11.75 -4.67 -0.79
N VAL A 227 11.03 -4.98 0.30
CA VAL A 227 10.44 -6.30 0.51
C VAL A 227 9.44 -6.64 -0.60
N ALA A 228 8.55 -5.70 -0.93
CA ALA A 228 7.55 -5.86 -1.99
C ALA A 228 8.20 -6.07 -3.38
N MET A 229 9.26 -5.31 -3.69
CA MET A 229 10.05 -5.49 -4.92
C MET A 229 10.70 -6.87 -4.99
N ARG A 230 11.33 -7.33 -3.91
CA ARG A 230 11.95 -8.66 -3.83
C ARG A 230 10.92 -9.77 -4.01
N MET A 231 9.79 -9.68 -3.30
CA MET A 231 8.70 -10.64 -3.41
C MET A 231 8.15 -10.71 -4.84
N THR A 232 7.96 -9.57 -5.48
CA THR A 232 7.44 -9.52 -6.86
C THR A 232 8.43 -10.16 -7.83
N HIS A 233 9.72 -9.88 -7.68
CA HIS A 233 10.78 -10.47 -8.50
C HIS A 233 10.84 -11.99 -8.40
N ASP A 234 10.88 -12.54 -7.18
CA ASP A 234 10.93 -13.99 -6.98
C ASP A 234 9.72 -14.70 -7.62
N ARG A 235 8.56 -14.04 -7.62
CA ARG A 235 7.34 -14.57 -8.24
C ARG A 235 7.39 -14.49 -9.76
N LEU A 236 7.85 -13.37 -10.32
CA LEU A 236 8.04 -13.23 -11.76
C LEU A 236 9.04 -14.27 -12.30
N HIS A 237 10.09 -14.58 -11.54
CA HIS A 237 10.98 -15.70 -11.82
C HIS A 237 10.31 -17.06 -11.75
N ALA A 238 9.51 -17.32 -10.71
CA ALA A 238 8.74 -18.57 -10.61
C ALA A 238 7.75 -18.76 -11.77
N PHE A 239 7.26 -17.66 -12.36
CA PHE A 239 6.40 -17.67 -13.55
C PHE A 239 7.18 -17.70 -14.89
N GLY A 240 8.51 -17.66 -14.87
CA GLY A 240 9.34 -17.66 -16.07
C GLY A 240 9.26 -16.39 -16.91
N VAL A 241 8.80 -15.27 -16.33
CA VAL A 241 8.64 -13.98 -17.04
C VAL A 241 9.96 -13.21 -17.10
N GLU A 242 10.85 -13.40 -16.12
CA GLU A 242 12.18 -12.76 -16.08
C GLU A 242 13.30 -13.82 -16.25
N PRO A 243 14.31 -13.58 -17.12
CA PRO A 243 15.39 -14.53 -17.38
C PRO A 243 16.33 -14.70 -16.17
N GLU A 244 16.83 -15.93 -15.96
CA GLU A 244 17.83 -16.26 -14.93
C GLU A 244 19.09 -15.40 -15.13
N GLY A 245 19.33 -14.44 -14.24
CA GLY A 245 20.56 -13.63 -14.27
C GLY A 245 20.45 -12.18 -13.81
N ARG A 246 19.25 -11.60 -13.63
CA ARG A 246 19.11 -10.35 -12.88
C ARG A 246 19.16 -10.64 -11.39
N VAL A 247 20.37 -10.72 -10.85
CA VAL A 247 20.57 -10.87 -9.41
C VAL A 247 20.21 -9.56 -8.72
N LEU A 248 19.13 -9.54 -7.93
CA LEU A 248 18.82 -8.49 -6.94
C LEU A 248 19.56 -8.72 -5.62
#